data_AF-A0A8J3U4F2-F1
#
_entry.id   AF-A0A8J3U4F2-F1
#
_cell.length_a   1.000
_cell.length_b   1.000
_cell.length_c   1.000
_cell.angle_alpha   90.00
_cell.angle_beta   90.00
_cell.angle_gamma   90.00
#
_symmetry.space_group_name_H-M   'P 1'
#
loop_
_entity.id
_entity.type
_entity.pdbx_description
1 polymer ?
#
loop_
_entity_poly.entity_id
_entity_poly.type
_entity_poly.pdbx_seq_one_letter_code
_entity_poly.pdbx_strand_id
1 'polypeptide(L)'
;MQKGLAASPSWPLGTKGYVVYQGKKAEFFIGDRGPGIPSDNGVMIDLDGKTFAYLTGGTWDGSSLTVEGNGGAGHISVTYVVTEWGSGLGKKATPRPFSTGAYGVHDDSPNGPVIVCPSAAASPAAAVSPASPPAGASPDSQASPAGSVSPAASADDGASAAPGFSAVSASGPYSEPVVPCPEISAALIVCAVAAAAGRSALRRAARRT
;
A
#
# COMPACT_ATOMS: atom_id res chain seq x y z
N MET A 1 -2.50 -10.29 9.70
CA MET A 1 -3.83 -9.78 9.34
C MET A 1 -4.70 -10.91 8.76
N GLN A 2 -6.04 -10.77 8.75
CA GLN A 2 -6.96 -11.73 8.08
C GLN A 2 -7.24 -11.33 6.63
N LYS A 3 -7.78 -12.23 5.80
CA LYS A 3 -7.98 -11.92 4.37
C LYS A 3 -8.99 -10.78 4.17
N GLY A 4 -8.59 -9.76 3.41
CA GLY A 4 -9.35 -8.54 3.17
C GLY A 4 -9.19 -7.48 4.28
N LEU A 5 -8.42 -7.76 5.35
CA LEU A 5 -8.08 -6.73 6.32
C LEU A 5 -6.89 -5.93 5.83
N ALA A 6 -7.02 -4.61 5.87
CA ALA A 6 -5.96 -3.66 5.60
C ALA A 6 -5.75 -2.74 6.81
N ALA A 7 -4.56 -2.14 6.90
CA ALA A 7 -4.29 -1.03 7.81
C ALA A 7 -4.35 0.29 7.04
N SER A 8 -4.79 1.37 7.70
CA SER A 8 -4.64 2.74 7.20
C SER A 8 -4.02 3.66 8.26
N PRO A 9 -3.10 4.56 7.89
CA PRO A 9 -2.48 5.50 8.81
C PRO A 9 -3.40 6.67 9.19
N SER A 10 -4.57 6.79 8.56
CA SER A 10 -5.42 7.98 8.65
C SER A 10 -6.91 7.75 8.47
N TRP A 11 -7.37 6.69 7.78
CA TRP A 11 -8.79 6.44 7.58
C TRP A 11 -9.52 5.90 8.82
N PRO A 12 -10.84 6.11 8.95
CA PRO A 12 -11.67 5.47 9.97
C PRO A 12 -11.58 3.94 9.93
N LEU A 13 -11.50 3.32 11.11
CA LEU A 13 -11.71 1.87 11.23
C LEU A 13 -13.12 1.50 10.74
N GLY A 14 -13.23 0.38 10.02
CA GLY A 14 -14.45 -0.05 9.33
C GLY A 14 -14.65 0.52 7.93
N THR A 15 -13.80 1.43 7.46
CA THR A 15 -13.81 1.92 6.05
C THR A 15 -13.59 0.75 5.09
N LYS A 16 -14.43 0.61 4.06
CA LYS A 16 -14.40 -0.49 3.08
C LYS A 16 -14.15 0.03 1.68
N GLY A 17 -13.56 -0.81 0.85
CA GLY A 17 -13.28 -0.48 -0.54
C GLY A 17 -12.71 -1.64 -1.32
N TYR A 18 -12.05 -1.33 -2.43
CA TYR A 18 -11.24 -2.30 -3.17
C TYR A 18 -9.99 -1.66 -3.75
N VAL A 19 -8.96 -2.48 -3.91
CA VAL A 19 -7.74 -2.17 -4.65
C VAL A 19 -7.74 -2.89 -6.00
N VAL A 20 -7.12 -2.27 -6.99
CA VAL A 20 -6.91 -2.82 -8.34
C VAL A 20 -5.42 -2.83 -8.65
N TYR A 21 -4.89 -4.00 -9.01
CA TYR A 21 -3.50 -4.21 -9.43
C TYR A 21 -3.46 -5.16 -10.62
N GLN A 22 -2.80 -4.75 -11.71
CA GLN A 22 -2.65 -5.56 -12.93
C GLN A 22 -3.97 -6.21 -13.43
N GLY A 23 -5.08 -5.46 -13.35
CA GLY A 23 -6.43 -5.91 -13.74
C GLY A 23 -7.16 -6.80 -12.70
N LYS A 24 -6.49 -7.28 -11.66
CA LYS A 24 -7.14 -7.99 -10.53
C LYS A 24 -7.76 -6.97 -9.57
N LYS A 25 -8.96 -7.25 -9.08
CA LYS A 25 -9.63 -6.50 -8.00
C LYS A 25 -9.59 -7.32 -6.71
N ALA A 26 -9.20 -6.72 -5.58
CA ALA A 26 -9.40 -7.30 -4.26
C ALA A 26 -10.10 -6.31 -3.33
N GLU A 27 -11.08 -6.79 -2.58
CA GLU A 27 -11.82 -6.00 -1.60
C GLU A 27 -11.06 -5.90 -0.28
N PHE A 28 -11.18 -4.76 0.40
CA PHE A 28 -10.55 -4.49 1.69
C PHE A 28 -11.52 -3.84 2.67
N PHE A 29 -11.21 -3.98 3.96
CA PHE A 29 -11.72 -3.11 5.03
C PHE A 29 -10.57 -2.71 5.96
N ILE A 30 -10.62 -1.50 6.50
CA ILE A 30 -9.65 -0.99 7.45
C ILE A 30 -9.95 -1.56 8.83
N GLY A 31 -9.19 -2.58 9.22
CA GLY A 31 -9.30 -3.22 10.53
C GLY A 31 -8.20 -2.84 11.51
N ASP A 32 -7.15 -2.15 11.05
CA ASP A 32 -5.97 -1.81 11.84
C ASP A 32 -5.42 -0.41 11.50
N ARG A 33 -4.47 0.09 12.29
CA ARG A 33 -3.82 1.40 12.14
C ARG A 33 -2.42 1.26 11.60
N GLY A 34 -2.07 2.13 10.63
CA GLY A 34 -0.75 2.18 10.04
C GLY A 34 -0.75 1.89 8.53
N PRO A 35 0.44 1.73 7.90
CA PRO A 35 1.74 1.61 8.56
C PRO A 35 2.18 2.91 9.24
N GLY A 36 3.10 2.81 10.21
CA GLY A 36 3.78 3.98 10.79
C GLY A 36 4.80 4.51 9.78
N ILE A 37 6.08 4.22 9.98
CA ILE A 37 7.00 4.05 8.85
C ILE A 37 6.56 2.76 8.12
N PRO A 38 6.43 2.70 6.77
CA PRO A 38 6.88 3.70 5.78
C PRO A 38 5.78 4.64 5.21
N SER A 39 4.71 4.99 5.94
CA SER A 39 3.67 5.90 5.41
C SER A 39 4.18 7.32 5.10
N ASP A 40 5.18 7.81 5.84
CA ASP A 40 5.86 9.08 5.54
C ASP A 40 6.58 9.08 4.18
N ASN A 41 6.86 7.88 3.63
CA ASN A 41 7.44 7.67 2.30
C ASN A 41 6.38 7.29 1.24
N GLY A 42 5.09 7.55 1.50
CA GLY A 42 4.00 7.37 0.53
C GLY A 42 3.30 6.00 0.56
N VAL A 43 3.69 5.07 1.43
CA VAL A 43 3.06 3.75 1.56
C VAL A 43 1.80 3.85 2.45
N MET A 44 0.65 4.06 1.82
CA MET A 44 -0.58 4.51 2.51
C MET A 44 -1.57 3.41 2.95
N ILE A 45 -1.40 2.18 2.49
CA ILE A 45 -2.27 1.04 2.83
C ILE A 45 -1.39 -0.18 2.99
N ASP A 46 -1.43 -0.82 4.16
CA ASP A 46 -0.87 -2.17 4.34
C ASP A 46 -1.98 -3.21 4.06
N LEU A 47 -1.65 -4.30 3.37
CA LEU A 47 -2.59 -5.32 2.93
C LEU A 47 -2.20 -6.67 3.53
N ASP A 48 -3.18 -7.44 3.98
CA ASP A 48 -2.90 -8.80 4.42
C ASP A 48 -2.22 -9.64 3.32
N GLY A 49 -1.26 -10.47 3.73
CA GLY A 49 -0.44 -11.24 2.79
C GLY A 49 -1.22 -12.22 1.90
N LYS A 50 -2.43 -12.66 2.27
CA LYS A 50 -3.28 -13.50 1.40
C LYS A 50 -3.96 -12.70 0.31
N THR A 51 -4.24 -11.41 0.55
CA THR A 51 -4.68 -10.47 -0.48
C THR A 51 -3.51 -10.00 -1.34
N PHE A 52 -2.36 -9.69 -0.74
CA PHE A 52 -1.14 -9.31 -1.46
C PHE A 52 -0.63 -10.43 -2.38
N ALA A 53 -0.62 -11.68 -1.91
CA ALA A 53 -0.33 -12.86 -2.72
C ALA A 53 -1.29 -12.99 -3.91
N TYR A 54 -2.60 -12.90 -3.68
CA TYR A 54 -3.61 -12.95 -4.75
C TYR A 54 -3.38 -11.87 -5.81
N LEU A 55 -3.15 -10.61 -5.40
CA LEU A 55 -2.89 -9.50 -6.31
C LEU A 55 -1.59 -9.68 -7.09
N THR A 56 -0.49 -9.99 -6.42
CA THR A 56 0.83 -10.17 -7.08
C THR A 56 0.94 -11.47 -7.89
N GLY A 57 0.11 -12.48 -7.61
CA GLY A 57 0.21 -13.82 -8.21
C GLY A 57 1.13 -14.77 -7.45
N GLY A 58 1.66 -14.35 -6.29
CA GLY A 58 2.42 -15.21 -5.40
C GLY A 58 1.56 -16.15 -4.54
N THR A 59 2.21 -16.93 -3.70
CA THR A 59 1.60 -17.83 -2.72
C THR A 59 1.84 -17.31 -1.32
N TRP A 60 0.83 -17.35 -0.44
CA TRP A 60 0.99 -17.04 0.98
C TRP A 60 1.44 -18.30 1.74
N ASP A 61 2.58 -18.23 2.41
CA ASP A 61 2.98 -19.26 3.38
C ASP A 61 2.50 -18.89 4.79
N GLY A 62 1.72 -19.79 5.40
CA GLY A 62 1.24 -19.65 6.77
C GLY A 62 2.30 -19.91 7.85
N SER A 63 3.48 -20.40 7.48
CA SER A 63 4.54 -20.81 8.40
C SER A 63 5.53 -19.67 8.66
N SER A 64 6.08 -19.08 7.60
CA SER A 64 6.94 -17.89 7.62
C SER A 64 6.18 -16.57 7.72
N LEU A 65 4.86 -16.59 7.43
CA LEU A 65 4.00 -15.41 7.29
C LEU A 65 4.44 -14.46 6.16
N THR A 66 4.99 -15.02 5.07
CA THR A 66 5.47 -14.27 3.90
C THR A 66 4.71 -14.62 2.61
N VAL A 67 5.03 -13.91 1.52
CA VAL A 67 4.50 -14.17 0.17
C VAL A 67 5.65 -14.58 -0.74
N GLU A 68 5.57 -15.81 -1.24
CA GLU A 68 6.55 -16.40 -2.15
C GLU A 68 6.11 -16.28 -3.62
N GLY A 69 7.04 -16.46 -4.56
CA GLY A 69 6.74 -16.54 -6.00
C GLY A 69 6.30 -15.23 -6.67
N ASN A 70 6.27 -14.11 -5.94
CA ASN A 70 5.79 -12.81 -6.44
C ASN A 70 6.88 -11.93 -7.08
N GLY A 71 8.07 -12.46 -7.34
CA GLY A 71 9.23 -11.70 -7.83
C GLY A 71 9.97 -10.89 -6.75
N GLY A 72 9.71 -11.10 -5.46
CA GLY A 72 10.36 -10.38 -4.36
C GLY A 72 9.79 -9.00 -4.07
N ALA A 73 8.63 -8.66 -4.64
CA ALA A 73 7.98 -7.38 -4.41
C ALA A 73 7.45 -7.28 -2.97
N GLY A 74 8.00 -6.36 -2.16
CA GLY A 74 7.47 -6.01 -0.84
C GLY A 74 6.40 -4.90 -0.87
N HIS A 75 6.30 -4.16 -1.96
CA HIS A 75 5.35 -3.06 -2.16
C HIS A 75 4.82 -3.07 -3.59
N ILE A 76 3.58 -2.61 -3.81
CA ILE A 76 2.96 -2.46 -5.14
C ILE A 76 2.21 -1.13 -5.25
N SER A 77 2.26 -0.51 -6.44
CA SER A 77 1.43 0.64 -6.77
C SER A 77 0.02 0.14 -7.13
N VAL A 78 -1.01 0.56 -6.40
CA VAL A 78 -2.42 0.16 -6.65
C VAL A 78 -3.29 1.37 -6.97
N THR A 79 -4.34 1.17 -7.76
CA THR A 79 -5.50 2.07 -7.77
C THR A 79 -6.40 1.59 -6.63
N TYR A 80 -6.98 2.50 -5.83
CA TYR A 80 -7.98 2.13 -4.83
C TYR A 80 -9.27 2.93 -5.02
N VAL A 81 -10.36 2.38 -4.50
CA VAL A 81 -11.68 3.03 -4.42
C VAL A 81 -12.27 2.73 -3.05
N VAL A 82 -12.62 3.78 -2.30
CA VAL A 82 -13.41 3.66 -1.06
C VAL A 82 -14.89 3.58 -1.43
N THR A 83 -15.60 2.59 -0.89
CA THR A 83 -17.03 2.36 -1.15
C THR A 83 -17.90 2.66 0.06
N GLU A 84 -17.35 2.62 1.27
CA GLU A 84 -18.06 2.89 2.52
C GLU A 84 -17.07 3.48 3.53
N TRP A 85 -17.40 4.60 4.18
CA TRP A 85 -16.56 5.19 5.23
C TRP A 85 -16.91 4.61 6.61
N GLY A 86 -15.90 4.25 7.38
CA GLY A 86 -16.08 3.82 8.77
C GLY A 86 -16.55 4.96 9.68
N SER A 87 -17.17 4.59 10.79
CA SER A 87 -17.69 5.53 11.81
C SER A 87 -16.70 5.87 12.93
N GLY A 88 -15.50 5.26 12.92
CA GLY A 88 -14.45 5.52 13.91
C GLY A 88 -13.65 6.79 13.65
N LEU A 89 -12.68 7.09 14.54
CA LEU A 89 -11.74 8.19 14.33
C LEU A 89 -10.88 7.97 13.08
N GLY A 90 -10.71 9.01 12.27
CA GLY A 90 -9.96 9.03 11.03
C GLY A 90 -10.48 10.09 10.07
N LYS A 91 -9.64 10.59 9.16
CA LYS A 91 -10.03 11.54 8.12
C LYS A 91 -10.65 10.81 6.91
N LYS A 92 -11.85 11.23 6.50
CA LYS A 92 -12.61 10.70 5.34
C LYS A 92 -12.17 11.37 4.04
N ALA A 93 -10.90 11.23 3.67
CA ALA A 93 -10.27 11.89 2.53
C ALA A 93 -9.18 10.98 1.90
N THR A 94 -8.36 11.51 0.99
CA THR A 94 -7.11 10.85 0.58
C THR A 94 -6.25 10.50 1.82
N PRO A 95 -5.61 9.31 1.88
CA PRO A 95 -4.72 8.95 2.98
C PRO A 95 -3.63 10.00 3.24
N ARG A 96 -3.35 10.21 4.51
CA ARG A 96 -2.25 11.02 5.03
C ARG A 96 -1.28 10.15 5.87
N PRO A 97 0.02 10.47 5.91
CA PRO A 97 1.00 9.74 6.74
C PRO A 97 0.59 9.66 8.22
N PHE A 98 1.06 8.63 8.92
CA PHE A 98 0.74 8.39 10.32
C PHE A 98 1.19 9.55 11.23
N SER A 99 2.33 10.16 10.90
CA SER A 99 2.88 11.36 11.56
C SER A 99 1.92 12.56 11.60
N THR A 100 0.93 12.62 10.69
CA THR A 100 -0.06 13.72 10.65
C THR A 100 -1.12 13.62 11.75
N GLY A 101 -1.18 12.53 12.52
CA GLY A 101 -2.18 12.31 13.57
C GLY A 101 -3.61 12.13 13.06
N ALA A 102 -3.83 12.07 11.73
CA ALA A 102 -5.15 12.06 11.11
C ALA A 102 -6.04 10.88 11.53
N TYR A 103 -5.46 9.78 12.02
CA TYR A 103 -6.18 8.64 12.61
C TYR A 103 -6.95 8.98 13.90
N GLY A 104 -6.59 10.06 14.60
CA GLY A 104 -7.21 10.52 15.84
C GLY A 104 -8.30 11.58 15.66
N VAL A 105 -8.52 12.07 14.43
CA VAL A 105 -9.50 13.12 14.12
C VAL A 105 -10.92 12.53 14.06
N HIS A 106 -11.92 13.21 14.64
CA HIS A 106 -13.32 12.92 14.32
C HIS A 106 -13.70 13.71 13.06
N ASP A 107 -14.33 13.03 12.09
CA ASP A 107 -14.64 13.62 10.78
C ASP A 107 -16.12 13.45 10.47
N ASP A 108 -16.92 14.44 10.85
CA ASP A 108 -18.38 14.46 10.67
C ASP A 108 -18.84 14.57 9.22
N SER A 109 -17.92 14.63 8.24
CA SER A 109 -18.24 14.67 6.81
C SER A 109 -19.21 13.53 6.45
N PRO A 110 -20.43 13.83 5.95
CA PRO A 110 -21.51 12.85 5.83
C PRO A 110 -21.21 11.77 4.77
N ASN A 111 -20.49 12.15 3.72
CA ASN A 111 -19.75 11.26 2.85
C ASN A 111 -18.40 11.92 2.58
N GLY A 112 -17.28 11.24 2.89
CA GLY A 112 -16.01 11.62 2.28
C GLY A 112 -16.08 11.38 0.77
N PRO A 113 -15.36 12.17 -0.06
CA PRO A 113 -15.37 11.99 -1.51
C PRO A 113 -15.03 10.54 -1.91
N VAL A 114 -15.62 10.07 -3.02
CA VAL A 114 -15.25 8.79 -3.64
C VAL A 114 -13.86 8.97 -4.27
N ILE A 115 -12.82 8.77 -3.46
CA ILE A 115 -11.44 8.90 -3.92
C ILE A 115 -11.13 7.72 -4.86
N VAL A 116 -10.99 8.05 -6.14
CA VAL A 116 -10.34 7.20 -7.14
C VAL A 116 -8.95 7.79 -7.38
N CYS A 117 -7.98 7.43 -6.55
CA CYS A 117 -6.58 7.74 -6.85
C CYS A 117 -6.12 6.79 -7.97
N PRO A 118 -5.80 7.27 -9.18
CA PRO A 118 -5.14 6.43 -10.17
C PRO A 118 -3.80 5.99 -9.61
N SER A 119 -3.48 4.70 -9.76
CA SER A 119 -2.12 4.22 -9.49
C SER A 119 -1.11 5.05 -10.26
N ALA A 120 -0.01 5.44 -9.61
CA ALA A 120 1.14 5.97 -10.33
C ALA A 120 1.54 4.97 -11.43
N ALA A 121 1.74 5.45 -12.66
CA ALA A 121 2.04 4.59 -13.80
C ALA A 121 3.17 3.61 -13.45
N ALA A 122 2.93 2.32 -13.71
CA ALA A 122 3.62 1.22 -13.06
C ALA A 122 5.12 1.45 -12.92
N SER A 123 5.60 1.56 -11.68
CA SER A 123 7.03 1.71 -11.38
C SER A 123 7.78 0.60 -12.12
N PRO A 124 8.76 0.94 -12.99
CA PRO A 124 9.45 -0.06 -13.79
C PRO A 124 10.07 -1.09 -12.85
N ALA A 125 9.84 -2.37 -13.14
CA ALA A 125 10.27 -3.47 -12.28
C ALA A 125 11.76 -3.29 -11.95
N ALA A 126 12.09 -3.30 -10.65
CA ALA A 126 13.43 -3.09 -10.17
C ALA A 126 14.36 -4.08 -10.89
N ALA A 127 15.30 -3.56 -11.68
CA ALA A 127 16.16 -4.39 -12.50
C ALA A 127 16.93 -5.35 -11.60
N VAL A 128 16.75 -6.66 -11.82
CA VAL A 128 17.47 -7.70 -11.09
C VAL A 128 18.94 -7.61 -11.46
N SER A 129 19.71 -6.90 -10.63
CA SER A 129 21.16 -6.91 -10.67
C SER A 129 21.64 -8.37 -10.54
N PRO A 130 22.34 -8.93 -11.54
CA PRO A 130 22.80 -10.30 -11.46
C PRO A 130 23.81 -10.45 -10.32
N ALA A 131 23.68 -11.52 -9.54
CA ALA A 131 24.55 -11.77 -8.40
C ALA A 131 26.00 -12.04 -8.86
N SER A 132 26.95 -11.30 -8.30
CA SER A 132 28.38 -11.59 -8.46
C SER A 132 28.72 -12.92 -7.78
N PRO A 133 29.31 -13.91 -8.49
CA PRO A 133 29.71 -15.16 -7.86
C PRO A 133 30.98 -14.98 -7.02
N PRO A 134 31.03 -15.48 -5.77
CA PRO A 134 32.29 -15.60 -5.04
C PRO A 134 33.14 -16.72 -5.67
N ALA A 135 34.39 -16.41 -6.01
CA ALA A 135 35.31 -17.36 -6.64
C ALA A 135 36.43 -17.79 -5.67
N GLY A 136 36.79 -19.07 -5.70
CA GLY A 136 38.08 -19.58 -5.23
C GLY A 136 38.18 -20.01 -3.75
N ALA A 137 38.27 -21.33 -3.53
CA ALA A 137 39.03 -21.91 -2.40
C ALA A 137 40.55 -21.85 -2.75
N SER A 138 41.55 -22.26 -1.95
CA SER A 138 41.70 -23.11 -0.74
C SER A 138 43.19 -22.95 -0.26
N PRO A 139 43.83 -23.82 0.58
CA PRO A 139 43.44 -24.52 1.81
C PRO A 139 44.47 -24.34 2.98
N ASP A 140 44.25 -25.00 4.14
CA ASP A 140 45.27 -25.47 5.14
C ASP A 140 46.16 -24.42 5.88
N SER A 141 46.70 -24.60 7.09
CA SER A 141 46.65 -25.59 8.21
C SER A 141 47.29 -24.89 9.45
N GLN A 142 47.33 -25.32 10.74
CA GLN A 142 46.85 -26.49 11.51
C GLN A 142 46.93 -26.19 13.05
N ALA A 143 46.46 -27.13 13.88
CA ALA A 143 46.86 -27.43 15.28
C ALA A 143 46.47 -26.50 16.47
N SER A 144 46.18 -27.15 17.60
CA SER A 144 45.84 -26.62 18.95
C SER A 144 47.01 -26.92 19.94
N PRO A 145 46.95 -26.86 21.32
CA PRO A 145 45.78 -27.00 22.22
C PRO A 145 45.75 -26.19 23.56
N ALA A 146 44.65 -26.40 24.30
CA ALA A 146 44.50 -26.40 25.77
C ALA A 146 44.64 -25.09 26.59
N GLY A 147 43.60 -24.82 27.38
CA GLY A 147 43.56 -23.84 28.47
C GLY A 147 42.18 -23.85 29.15
N SER A 148 42.09 -24.39 30.38
CA SER A 148 40.82 -24.61 31.08
C SER A 148 40.68 -23.73 32.32
N VAL A 149 39.52 -23.07 32.49
CA VAL A 149 38.95 -22.68 33.79
C VAL A 149 37.45 -22.36 33.66
N SER A 150 36.73 -22.51 34.77
CA SER A 150 35.34 -22.09 35.02
C SER A 150 35.09 -22.16 36.54
N PRO A 151 33.99 -21.62 37.07
CA PRO A 151 33.34 -20.34 36.77
C PRO A 151 33.23 -19.47 38.04
N ALA A 152 32.69 -18.25 37.92
CA ALA A 152 32.21 -17.47 39.07
C ALA A 152 30.96 -16.67 38.68
N ALA A 153 30.03 -16.50 39.62
CA ALA A 153 28.79 -15.76 39.42
C ALA A 153 28.82 -14.43 40.17
N SER A 154 28.11 -13.44 39.62
CA SER A 154 27.53 -12.31 40.36
C SER A 154 26.19 -11.96 39.73
N ALA A 155 25.21 -11.66 40.57
CA ALA A 155 23.96 -11.02 40.17
C ALA A 155 23.79 -9.78 41.04
N ASP A 156 23.44 -8.64 40.43
CA ASP A 156 22.62 -7.58 41.04
C ASP A 156 22.16 -6.61 39.93
N ASP A 157 21.55 -5.49 40.34
CA ASP A 157 21.09 -4.32 39.57
C ASP A 157 19.92 -4.50 38.60
N GLY A 158 18.87 -3.68 38.83
CA GLY A 158 17.67 -3.65 37.99
C GLY A 158 16.48 -2.86 38.57
N ALA A 159 16.74 -1.85 39.41
CA ALA A 159 15.67 -1.13 40.12
C ALA A 159 14.75 -0.32 39.19
N SER A 160 13.44 -0.33 39.51
CA SER A 160 12.40 0.36 38.74
C SER A 160 12.48 1.89 38.86
N ALA A 161 12.67 2.58 37.74
CA ALA A 161 12.44 4.03 37.62
C ALA A 161 11.81 4.36 36.25
N ALA A 162 10.59 4.91 36.26
CA ALA A 162 9.90 5.35 35.05
C ALA A 162 10.08 6.87 34.83
N PRO A 163 10.54 7.34 33.67
CA PRO A 163 10.52 8.74 33.32
C PRO A 163 9.14 9.16 32.81
N GLY A 164 8.52 10.16 33.45
CA GLY A 164 7.25 10.72 33.01
C GLY A 164 7.42 11.59 31.76
N PHE A 165 6.83 11.19 30.63
CA PHE A 165 6.83 11.98 29.40
C PHE A 165 5.86 13.17 29.53
N SER A 166 6.42 14.38 29.63
CA SER A 166 5.64 15.62 29.57
C SER A 166 5.24 15.91 28.12
N ALA A 167 3.93 15.95 27.84
CA ALA A 167 3.42 16.22 26.51
C ALA A 167 3.57 17.72 26.14
N VAL A 168 4.52 18.04 25.27
CA VAL A 168 4.65 19.39 24.69
C VAL A 168 3.52 19.64 23.69
N SER A 169 2.60 20.54 24.05
CA SER A 169 1.47 20.93 23.18
C SER A 169 1.93 21.93 22.12
N ALA A 170 2.23 21.44 20.92
CA ALA A 170 2.62 22.27 19.78
C ALA A 170 1.40 22.74 18.96
N SER A 171 0.59 23.66 19.51
CA SER A 171 -0.54 24.27 18.81
C SER A 171 -0.09 25.33 17.79
N GLY A 172 0.46 24.88 16.66
CA GLY A 172 0.80 25.72 15.50
C GLY A 172 -0.21 25.53 14.34
N PRO A 173 -0.73 26.60 13.73
CA PRO A 173 -1.62 26.49 12.57
C PRO A 173 -0.81 26.13 11.32
N TYR A 174 -0.68 24.83 11.04
CA TYR A 174 -0.13 24.35 9.77
C TYR A 174 -1.11 24.64 8.63
N SER A 175 -0.78 25.65 7.81
CA SER A 175 -1.41 25.86 6.50
C SER A 175 -1.33 24.58 5.68
N GLU A 176 -2.45 24.07 5.20
CA GLU A 176 -2.43 22.84 4.40
C GLU A 176 -1.65 23.07 3.09
N PRO A 177 -0.66 22.21 2.76
CA PRO A 177 -0.10 22.19 1.43
C PRO A 177 -1.17 21.66 0.48
N VAL A 178 -1.79 22.57 -0.28
CA VAL A 178 -2.67 22.20 -1.40
C VAL A 178 -1.80 21.53 -2.46
N VAL A 179 -1.70 20.20 -2.39
CA VAL A 179 -1.10 19.37 -3.44
C VAL A 179 -2.12 19.32 -4.58
N PRO A 180 -1.88 19.96 -5.74
CA PRO A 180 -2.81 19.87 -6.84
C PRO A 180 -2.79 18.43 -7.37
N CYS A 181 -3.94 17.75 -7.34
CA CYS A 181 -4.16 16.63 -8.23
C CYS A 181 -4.03 17.18 -9.66
N PRO A 182 -3.15 16.63 -10.52
CA PRO A 182 -2.98 17.15 -11.87
C PRO A 182 -4.29 17.01 -12.64
N GLU A 183 -4.82 18.12 -13.15
CA GLU A 183 -6.05 18.09 -13.94
C GLU A 183 -5.87 17.18 -15.17
N ILE A 184 -6.77 16.21 -15.30
CA ILE A 184 -6.82 15.35 -16.49
C ILE A 184 -7.34 16.21 -17.63
N SER A 185 -6.42 16.74 -18.45
CA SER A 185 -6.75 17.58 -19.60
C SER A 185 -7.72 16.84 -20.54
N ALA A 186 -8.96 17.32 -20.59
CA ALA A 186 -10.08 16.68 -21.30
C ALA A 186 -9.99 16.90 -22.82
N ALA A 187 -8.94 16.35 -23.44
CA ALA A 187 -8.51 16.70 -24.80
C ALA A 187 -8.27 15.48 -25.71
N LEU A 188 -9.24 14.54 -25.81
CA LEU A 188 -9.32 13.58 -26.92
C LEU A 188 -10.68 12.84 -27.04
N ILE A 189 -11.79 13.56 -27.28
CA ILE A 189 -13.05 12.94 -27.78
C ILE A 189 -13.60 13.72 -28.98
N VAL A 190 -12.89 13.64 -30.11
CA VAL A 190 -13.40 14.10 -31.43
C VAL A 190 -12.98 13.10 -32.51
N CYS A 191 -13.57 11.90 -32.54
CA CYS A 191 -13.42 10.96 -33.68
C CYS A 191 -14.42 9.78 -33.68
N ALA A 192 -15.74 10.00 -33.86
CA ALA A 192 -16.70 8.90 -34.12
C ALA A 192 -18.11 9.27 -34.66
N VAL A 193 -18.35 10.42 -35.34
CA VAL A 193 -19.71 10.79 -35.81
C VAL A 193 -19.75 11.19 -37.30
N ALA A 194 -19.61 10.22 -38.21
CA ALA A 194 -19.85 10.43 -39.65
C ALA A 194 -20.09 9.14 -40.49
N ALA A 195 -20.60 8.03 -39.91
CA ALA A 195 -20.71 6.73 -40.60
C ALA A 195 -22.15 6.19 -40.77
N ALA A 196 -23.18 7.03 -40.61
CA ALA A 196 -24.59 6.61 -40.53
C ALA A 196 -25.47 6.98 -41.75
N ALA A 197 -24.93 7.63 -42.78
CA ALA A 197 -25.72 8.14 -43.92
C ALA A 197 -25.88 7.17 -45.11
N GLY A 198 -25.03 6.13 -45.22
CA GLY A 198 -24.86 5.36 -46.47
C GLY A 198 -25.92 4.28 -46.79
N ARG A 199 -26.78 3.87 -45.85
CA ARG A 199 -27.61 2.65 -46.02
C ARG A 199 -29.04 2.88 -46.53
N SER A 200 -29.50 4.12 -46.64
CA SER A 200 -30.87 4.44 -47.06
C SER A 200 -31.10 4.43 -48.58
N ALA A 201 -30.05 4.53 -49.39
CA ALA A 201 -30.17 4.69 -50.85
C ALA A 201 -30.55 3.39 -51.59
N LEU A 202 -30.00 2.23 -51.20
CA LEU A 202 -30.14 0.98 -51.97
C LEU A 202 -31.56 0.37 -51.96
N ARG A 203 -32.44 0.75 -51.02
CA ARG A 203 -33.77 0.13 -50.89
C ARG A 203 -34.83 0.65 -51.88
N ARG A 204 -34.51 1.62 -52.75
CA ARG A 204 -35.45 2.14 -53.77
C ARG A 204 -35.36 1.48 -55.16
N ALA A 205 -34.34 0.66 -55.44
CA ALA A 205 -34.18 0.01 -56.74
C ALA A 205 -35.08 -1.23 -56.95
N ALA A 206 -35.43 -1.95 -55.88
CA ALA A 206 -36.07 -3.27 -55.94
C ALA A 206 -37.62 -3.23 -55.98
N ARG A 207 -38.24 -2.27 -56.67
CA ARG A 207 -39.71 -2.15 -56.85
C ARG A 207 -40.12 -1.65 -58.25
N ARG A 208 -39.36 -1.98 -59.30
CA ARG A 208 -39.71 -1.71 -60.72
C ARG A 208 -39.27 -2.84 -61.65
N THR A 209 -39.83 -4.02 -61.40
CA THR A 209 -39.94 -5.18 -62.30
C THR A 209 -41.25 -5.86 -61.95
#